data_AF-A0A1L6R4F8-F1
#
_entry.id   AF-A0A1L6R4F8-F1
#
_cell.length_a   1.000
_cell.length_b   1.000
_cell.length_c   1.000
_cell.angle_alpha   90.00
_cell.angle_beta   90.00
_cell.angle_gamma   90.00
#
_symmetry.space_group_name_H-M   'P 1'
#
loop_
_entity.id
_entity.type
_entity.pdbx_description
1 polymer ?
#
loop_
_entity_poly.entity_id
_entity_poly.type
_entity_poly.pdbx_seq_one_letter_code
_entity_poly.pdbx_strand_id
1 'polypeptide(L)'
;MTGFYVENEKPKYSNPKRKKFDIKFNSDRSAYAKWNQYNLVDEKNKYYLSSESRLMQKKDDQWKIINVISFWDRVKPINPLEIESQFKD
;
A
#
# COMPACT_ATOMS: atom_id res chain seq x y z
N MET A 1 16.61 7.18 8.26
CA MET A 1 15.28 6.63 7.92
C MET A 1 14.27 7.44 8.69
N THR A 2 13.46 8.27 8.02
CA THR A 2 12.52 9.18 8.70
C THR A 2 11.14 8.53 8.66
N GLY A 3 10.58 8.23 9.85
CA GLY A 3 9.20 7.77 9.98
C GLY A 3 8.26 8.95 10.19
N PHE A 4 7.04 8.88 9.66
CA PHE A 4 5.99 9.88 9.89
C PHE A 4 4.80 9.20 10.57
N TYR A 5 4.29 9.82 11.62
CA TYR A 5 3.02 9.48 12.23
C TYR A 5 1.93 10.28 11.50
N VAL A 6 0.95 9.58 10.92
CA VAL A 6 -0.19 10.21 10.24
C VAL A 6 -1.41 10.03 11.13
N GLU A 7 -1.87 11.11 11.75
CA GLU A 7 -3.11 11.14 12.52
C GLU A 7 -4.21 11.76 11.66
N ASN A 8 -5.24 10.96 11.35
CA ASN A 8 -6.50 11.40 10.72
C ASN A 8 -6.44 12.14 9.37
N GLU A 9 -5.30 12.20 8.69
CA GLU A 9 -5.27 12.69 7.31
C GLU A 9 -5.78 11.63 6.33
N LYS A 10 -6.76 12.01 5.49
CA LYS A 10 -7.11 11.19 4.32
C LYS A 10 -5.88 11.12 3.42
N PRO A 11 -5.41 9.93 3.03
CA PRO A 11 -4.24 9.83 2.15
C PRO A 11 -4.52 10.62 0.88
N LYS A 12 -3.64 11.58 0.58
CA LYS A 12 -3.67 12.41 -0.63
C LYS A 12 -3.49 11.62 -1.94
N TYR A 13 -3.34 10.30 -1.85
CA TYR A 13 -3.09 9.41 -2.98
C TYR A 13 -4.38 8.73 -3.41
N SER A 14 -4.89 9.14 -4.58
CA SER A 14 -6.09 8.59 -5.19
C SER A 14 -5.83 7.16 -5.68
N ASN A 15 -6.69 6.22 -5.28
CA ASN A 15 -6.88 4.87 -5.83
C ASN A 15 -5.62 4.14 -6.37
N PRO A 16 -4.72 3.62 -5.50
CA PRO A 16 -3.55 2.87 -5.96
C PRO A 16 -3.97 1.57 -6.67
N LYS A 17 -3.35 1.30 -7.81
CA LYS A 17 -3.49 0.03 -8.54
C LYS A 17 -2.64 -1.01 -7.82
N ARG A 18 -3.28 -1.99 -7.20
CA ARG A 18 -2.58 -2.98 -6.36
C ARG A 18 -2.76 -4.39 -6.89
N LYS A 19 -1.71 -5.20 -6.79
CA LYS A 19 -1.81 -6.64 -6.99
C LYS A 19 -2.48 -7.29 -5.77
N LYS A 20 -2.89 -8.56 -5.90
CA LYS A 20 -3.49 -9.33 -4.82
C LYS A 20 -2.60 -9.31 -3.58
N PHE A 21 -3.23 -9.15 -2.42
CA PHE A 21 -2.54 -9.21 -1.13
C PHE A 21 -2.06 -10.64 -0.86
N ASP A 22 -0.83 -10.76 -0.38
CA ASP A 22 -0.35 -11.96 0.29
C ASP A 22 -0.52 -11.75 1.79
N ILE A 23 -1.41 -12.53 2.41
CA ILE A 23 -1.76 -12.42 3.82
C ILE A 23 -1.38 -13.72 4.51
N LYS A 24 -0.55 -13.60 5.54
CA LYS A 24 -0.20 -14.69 6.44
C LYS A 24 -0.83 -14.44 7.80
N PHE A 25 -1.66 -15.37 8.26
CA PHE A 25 -2.15 -15.39 9.63
C PHE A 25 -1.09 -16.06 10.50
N ASN A 26 -0.60 -15.34 11.51
CA ASN A 26 0.36 -15.85 12.49
C ASN A 26 -0.34 -16.47 13.70
N SER A 27 -1.59 -16.05 13.96
CA SER A 27 -2.52 -16.64 14.92
C SER A 27 -3.96 -16.26 14.57
N ASP A 28 -4.92 -16.65 15.42
CA ASP A 28 -6.31 -16.17 15.41
C ASP A 28 -6.44 -14.64 15.64
N ARG A 29 -5.40 -14.00 16.18
CA ARG A 29 -5.39 -12.59 16.59
C ARG A 29 -4.31 -11.75 15.92
N SER A 30 -3.46 -12.32 15.08
CA SER A 30 -2.37 -11.60 14.41
C SER A 30 -2.21 -12.03 12.96
N ALA A 31 -1.98 -11.05 12.09
CA ALA A 31 -1.71 -11.30 10.68
C ALA A 31 -0.69 -10.30 10.13
N TYR A 32 0.02 -10.74 9.10
CA TYR A 32 0.91 -9.92 8.32
C TYR A 32 0.43 -9.91 6.87
N ALA A 33 0.25 -8.72 6.30
CA ALA A 33 -0.16 -8.54 4.91
C ALA A 33 0.94 -7.81 4.14
N LYS A 34 1.25 -8.27 2.94
CA LYS A 34 2.19 -7.63 2.03
C LYS A 34 1.63 -7.59 0.61
N TRP A 35 1.97 -6.53 -0.12
CA TRP A 35 1.62 -6.40 -1.53
C TRP A 35 2.51 -5.37 -2.21
N ASN A 36 2.51 -5.39 -3.54
CA ASN A 36 3.05 -4.30 -4.34
C ASN A 36 1.90 -3.46 -4.90
N GLN A 37 2.07 -2.14 -4.93
CA GLN A 37 1.10 -1.24 -5.54
C GLN A 37 1.77 -0.12 -6.33
N TYR A 38 1.04 0.36 -7.32
CA TYR A 38 1.37 1.55 -8.09
C TYR A 38 0.55 2.71 -7.54
N ASN A 39 1.24 3.73 -7.06
CA ASN A 39 0.64 4.94 -6.49
C ASN A 39 0.67 6.06 -7.51
N LEU A 40 -0.50 6.56 -7.90
CA LEU A 40 -0.58 7.75 -8.74
C LEU A 40 -0.22 8.97 -7.89
N VAL A 41 0.72 9.78 -8.37
CA VAL A 41 1.08 11.05 -7.75
C VAL A 41 0.60 12.17 -8.66
N ASP A 42 -0.51 12.79 -8.25
CA ASP A 42 -1.30 13.74 -9.06
C ASP A 42 -0.46 14.88 -9.62
N GLU A 43 0.48 15.44 -8.84
CA GLU A 43 1.35 16.55 -9.28
C GLU A 43 2.22 16.20 -10.50
N LYS A 44 2.50 14.92 -10.73
CA LYS A 44 3.40 14.47 -11.79
C LYS A 44 2.70 13.64 -12.85
N ASN A 45 1.44 13.27 -12.65
CA ASN A 45 0.70 12.31 -13.46
C ASN A 45 1.53 11.04 -13.78
N LYS A 46 2.20 10.51 -12.76
CA LYS A 46 3.06 9.32 -12.86
C LYS A 46 2.78 8.36 -11.73
N TYR A 47 2.94 7.07 -12.01
CA TYR A 47 2.90 6.03 -11.00
C TYR A 47 4.27 5.83 -10.37
N TYR A 48 4.28 5.51 -9.09
CA TYR A 48 5.46 5.03 -8.37
C TYR A 48 5.15 3.69 -7.72
N LEU A 49 6.07 2.74 -7.91
CA LEU A 49 5.97 1.43 -7.29
C LEU A 49 6.30 1.55 -5.80
N SER A 50 5.46 0.96 -4.96
CA SER A 50 5.80 0.70 -3.58
C SER A 50 5.57 -0.76 -3.20
N SER A 51 6.45 -1.25 -2.32
CA SER A 51 6.25 -2.49 -1.57
C SER A 51 5.69 -2.14 -0.21
N GLU A 52 4.50 -2.66 0.05
CA GLU A 52 3.71 -2.38 1.23
C GLU A 52 3.73 -3.58 2.18
N SER A 53 3.77 -3.31 3.47
CA SER A 53 3.65 -4.31 4.52
C SER A 53 2.82 -3.75 5.68
N ARG A 54 1.97 -4.59 6.24
CA ARG A 54 1.10 -4.24 7.37
C ARG A 54 1.15 -5.33 8.42
N LEU A 55 1.34 -4.91 9.67
CA LEU A 55 1.04 -5.76 10.82
C LEU A 55 -0.39 -5.48 11.27
N MET A 56 -1.15 -6.54 11.44
CA MET A 56 -2.56 -6.48 11.82
C MET A 56 -2.78 -7.24 13.12
N GLN A 57 -3.67 -6.70 13.96
CA GLN A 57 -4.10 -7.33 15.20
C GLN A 57 -5.62 -7.33 15.28
N LYS A 58 -6.19 -8.44 15.75
CA LYS A 58 -7.63 -8.57 15.96
C LYS A 58 -7.98 -8.09 17.38
N LYS A 59 -8.84 -7.07 17.48
CA LYS A 59 -9.37 -6.51 18.73
C LYS A 59 -10.88 -6.32 18.58
N ASP A 60 -11.65 -6.75 19.57
CA ASP A 60 -13.13 -6.66 19.59
C ASP A 60 -13.76 -7.22 18.30
N ASP A 61 -13.28 -8.41 17.92
CA ASP A 61 -13.60 -9.11 16.67
C ASP A 61 -13.31 -8.39 15.34
N GLN A 62 -12.61 -7.27 15.40
CA GLN A 62 -12.24 -6.49 14.22
C GLN A 62 -10.73 -6.51 13.99
N TRP A 63 -10.32 -6.70 12.74
CA TRP A 63 -8.93 -6.53 12.35
C TRP A 63 -8.58 -5.04 12.30
N LYS A 64 -7.50 -4.67 12.99
CA LYS A 64 -6.92 -3.32 12.98
C LYS A 64 -5.50 -3.40 12.42
N ILE A 65 -5.12 -2.41 11.62
CA ILE A 65 -3.73 -2.21 11.21
C ILE A 65 -3.03 -1.53 12.39
N ILE A 66 -2.00 -2.17 12.93
CA ILE A 66 -1.22 -1.62 14.05
C ILE A 66 0.16 -1.12 13.59
N ASN A 67 0.60 -1.51 12.40
CA ASN A 67 1.82 -0.99 11.81
C ASN A 67 1.72 -0.94 10.28
N VAL A 68 2.34 0.10 9.72
CA VAL A 68 2.45 0.36 8.29
C VAL A 68 3.93 0.55 7.95
N ILE A 69 4.44 -0.26 7.02
CA ILE A 69 5.75 -0.06 6.40
C ILE A 69 5.52 0.03 4.89
N SER A 70 6.15 1.03 4.27
CA SER A 70 6.07 1.29 2.83
C SER A 70 7.45 1.64 2.29
N PHE A 71 7.91 0.88 1.31
CA PHE A 71 9.15 1.16 0.58
C PHE A 71 8.80 1.66 -0.81
N TRP A 72 9.19 2.89 -1.13
CA TRP A 72 8.84 3.55 -2.39
C TRP A 72 10.08 3.66 -3.29
N ASP A 73 9.96 3.18 -4.53
CA ASP A 73 10.90 3.56 -5.59
C ASP A 73 10.45 4.90 -6.19
N ARG A 74 11.12 5.98 -5.78
CA ARG A 74 10.87 7.34 -6.29
C ARG A 74 11.79 7.74 -7.45
N VAL A 75 12.75 6.89 -7.80
CA VAL A 75 13.75 7.20 -8.84
C VAL A 75 13.19 6.86 -10.22
N LYS A 76 12.40 5.78 -10.31
CA LYS A 76 11.86 5.28 -11.58
C LYS A 76 10.34 5.46 -11.66
N PRO A 77 9.84 6.63 -12.09
CA PRO A 77 8.41 6.80 -12.30
C PRO A 77 7.93 6.00 -13.51
N ILE A 78 6.70 5.50 -13.45
CA ILE A 78 6.09 4.65 -14.49
C ILE A 78 4.95 5.41 -15.17
N ASN A 79 4.83 5.26 -16.49
CA ASN A 79 3.80 5.91 -17.28
C ASN A 79 2.41 5.32 -16.95
N PRO A 80 1.36 6.15 -16.74
CA PRO A 80 -0.01 5.68 -16.52
C PRO A 80 -0.53 4.67 -17.55
N LEU A 81 -0.24 4.87 -18.84
CA LEU A 81 -0.73 3.98 -19.90
C LEU A 81 -0.19 2.55 -19.76
N GLU A 82 1.05 2.41 -19.28
CA GLU A 82 1.69 1.11 -19.05
C GLU A 82 0.97 0.37 -17.91
N ILE A 83 0.68 1.06 -16.82
CA ILE A 83 0.00 0.47 -15.66
C ILE A 83 -1.45 0.14 -16.00
N GLU A 84 -2.19 1.05 -16.63
CA GLU A 84 -3.60 0.82 -16.96
C GLU A 84 -3.81 -0.41 -17.84
N SER A 85 -2.90 -0.68 -18.77
CA SER A 85 -2.96 -1.89 -19.62
C SER A 85 -2.88 -3.21 -18.82
N GLN A 86 -2.20 -3.22 -17.67
CA GLN A 86 -1.99 -4.42 -16.84
C GLN A 86 -3.18 -4.72 -15.91
N PHE A 87 -4.13 -3.80 -15.80
CA PHE A 87 -5.30 -3.91 -14.92
C PHE A 87 -6.62 -3.75 -15.71
N LYS A 88 -6.59 -3.97 -17.02
CA LYS A 88 -7.79 -4.19 -17.84
C LYS A 88 -8.14 -5.68 -17.76
N ASP A 89 -9.39 -5.96 -17.40
CA ASP A 89 -9.96 -7.32 -17.35
C ASP A 89 -10.03 -7.97 -18.73
#